data_AF-A0A2N1I7L8-F1
#
_entry.id   AF-A0A2N1I7L8-F1
#
_cell.length_a   1.000
_cell.length_b   1.000
_cell.length_c   1.000
_cell.angle_alpha   90.00
_cell.angle_beta   90.00
_cell.angle_gamma   90.00
#
_symmetry.space_group_name_H-M   'P 1'
#
loop_
_entity.id
_entity.type
_entity.pdbx_description
1 polymer ?
#
loop_
_entity_poly.entity_id
_entity_poly.type
_entity_poly.pdbx_seq_one_letter_code
_entity_poly.pdbx_strand_id
1 'polypeptide(L)'
;MKNYLLIFSALVFVIFIGFAGASNSEKINSELLPSVATSQIIIPTANGSFNEEAPIPSQCYTKTEGTNNPCYTCHQTYNSSKNDKYRTNLRNDGVNQGLYNFSDEGETNSWKNLFVNRQPWIKKISDKQIAQYVDQDNYSELAKKLTATDWQGFIPDLKDYHLASEAFNDKGIAKDGSAWVAFNYKPFPGTFWPTNGATDDVLIRLSPEFRQLNGQYNENIYLINLSLIEMSIKELTEIDIFSADENIIKRDLNGDGKFTANVDLLSTQEYFVGDAHQIEIPRQQYPVQTEIMHSVRYVGVNGEGNTYIPKRMKELRYMTKTQLLNDSAIDSAYRRERKEKLDEQLPSYIRVKDRGFNNKFGWLIQGYIEDYNGELRPQSYEETFFCMGCHSAIGTTIDQTFAFPRKITGRAGWGYINLKGMKDAPSKGQQEGEILQYLQVNGGGNEFRENMEMFNKWYKADGSVDKEKVKKADVFELITPSKQRAYAMNKAYTQIVRTQSFIHGRDVNITPAKNVHKKIDESVAPLKPEHRVEGWDLRLDWSAKPEN
;
A
#
# COMPACT_ATOMS: atom_id res chain seq x y z
N MET A 1 44.47 -69.97 -52.92
CA MET A 1 45.33 -69.02 -53.66
C MET A 1 44.46 -68.19 -54.59
N LYS A 2 44.75 -66.89 -54.67
CA LYS A 2 44.19 -65.85 -55.54
C LYS A 2 42.99 -65.05 -55.02
N ASN A 3 43.37 -63.89 -54.51
CA ASN A 3 42.92 -62.54 -54.85
C ASN A 3 41.55 -62.07 -54.34
N TYR A 4 41.64 -61.27 -53.27
CA TYR A 4 40.65 -60.29 -52.85
C TYR A 4 40.38 -59.27 -53.96
N LEU A 5 39.10 -59.07 -54.27
CA LEU A 5 38.61 -57.93 -55.03
C LEU A 5 37.59 -57.21 -54.13
N LEU A 6 37.99 -56.06 -53.60
CA LEU A 6 37.14 -55.12 -52.86
C LEU A 6 36.29 -54.35 -53.88
N ILE A 7 34.97 -54.55 -53.86
CA ILE A 7 34.01 -53.68 -54.55
C ILE A 7 33.10 -53.07 -53.49
N PHE A 8 33.18 -51.74 -53.38
CA PHE A 8 32.30 -50.90 -52.58
C PHE A 8 30.87 -50.98 -53.10
N SER A 9 29.91 -51.36 -52.25
CA SER A 9 28.48 -51.21 -52.50
C SER A 9 27.96 -50.05 -51.65
N ALA A 10 27.53 -48.98 -52.32
CA ALA A 10 26.92 -47.82 -51.70
C ALA A 10 25.44 -48.12 -51.38
N LEU A 11 25.11 -48.22 -50.10
CA LEU A 11 23.72 -48.28 -49.64
C LEU A 11 23.22 -46.85 -49.34
N VAL A 12 22.24 -46.41 -50.13
CA VAL A 12 21.53 -45.13 -49.96
C VAL A 12 20.58 -45.25 -48.77
N PHE A 13 20.81 -44.46 -47.71
CA PHE A 13 19.88 -44.28 -46.61
C PHE A 13 18.89 -43.16 -46.95
N VAL A 14 17.62 -43.52 -47.13
CA VAL A 14 16.51 -42.56 -47.22
C VAL A 14 16.06 -42.23 -45.78
N ILE A 15 16.27 -40.98 -45.35
CA ILE A 15 15.80 -40.46 -44.07
C ILE A 15 14.38 -39.92 -44.27
N PHE A 16 13.41 -40.56 -43.62
CA PHE A 16 12.07 -40.01 -43.41
C PHE A 16 12.13 -38.91 -42.34
N ILE A 17 11.97 -37.66 -42.74
CA ILE A 17 11.76 -36.53 -41.83
C ILE A 17 10.26 -36.47 -41.51
N GLY A 18 9.90 -36.87 -40.29
CA GLY A 18 8.56 -36.70 -39.75
C GLY A 18 8.27 -35.23 -39.45
N PHE A 19 7.21 -34.71 -40.06
CA PHE A 19 6.60 -33.43 -39.74
C PHE A 19 6.04 -33.48 -38.31
N ALA A 20 6.76 -32.90 -37.34
CA ALA A 20 6.18 -32.46 -36.08
C ALA A 20 5.67 -31.03 -36.28
N GLY A 21 4.36 -30.84 -36.17
CA GLY A 21 3.72 -29.53 -36.23
C GLY A 21 4.24 -28.64 -35.12
N ALA A 22 5.06 -27.67 -35.50
CA ALA A 22 5.40 -26.54 -34.65
C ALA A 22 4.12 -25.73 -34.41
N SER A 23 3.64 -25.73 -33.17
CA SER A 23 2.64 -24.77 -32.71
C SER A 23 3.17 -23.36 -32.93
N ASN A 24 2.47 -22.58 -33.75
CA ASN A 24 2.70 -21.15 -33.96
C ASN A 24 2.53 -20.36 -32.66
N SER A 25 3.57 -20.29 -31.83
CA SER A 25 3.76 -19.23 -30.84
C SER A 25 4.94 -18.33 -31.19
N GLU A 26 5.31 -18.25 -32.47
CA GLU A 26 6.31 -17.31 -32.92
C GLU A 26 5.76 -15.88 -32.99
N LYS A 27 6.41 -15.01 -32.21
CA LYS A 27 6.76 -13.62 -32.54
C LYS A 27 5.64 -12.58 -32.52
N ILE A 28 5.22 -12.20 -31.31
CA ILE A 28 5.11 -10.78 -30.95
C ILE A 28 5.69 -10.60 -29.55
N ASN A 29 7.02 -10.48 -29.45
CA ASN A 29 7.66 -9.87 -28.28
C ASN A 29 8.75 -8.93 -28.80
N SER A 30 8.35 -7.93 -29.58
CA SER A 30 9.10 -6.69 -29.60
C SER A 30 9.04 -6.16 -28.16
N GLU A 31 10.14 -6.26 -27.40
CA GLU A 31 10.18 -5.88 -25.98
C GLU A 31 9.42 -4.55 -25.78
N LEU A 32 8.29 -4.58 -25.06
CA LEU A 32 7.44 -3.39 -24.86
C LEU A 32 8.21 -2.23 -24.22
N LEU A 33 9.29 -2.58 -23.49
CA LEU A 33 10.19 -1.66 -22.83
C LEU A 33 11.60 -1.78 -23.42
N PRO A 34 12.32 -0.67 -23.62
CA PRO A 34 13.72 -0.68 -23.99
C PRO A 34 14.56 -1.49 -23.00
N SER A 35 15.68 -2.05 -23.46
CA SER A 35 16.70 -2.64 -22.61
C SER A 35 17.62 -1.56 -22.01
N VAL A 36 18.35 -1.95 -20.96
CA VAL A 36 19.43 -1.16 -20.36
C VAL A 36 20.74 -1.93 -20.41
N ALA A 37 21.88 -1.22 -20.30
CA ALA A 37 23.16 -1.90 -20.20
C ALA A 37 23.23 -2.71 -18.90
N THR A 38 23.85 -3.89 -18.93
CA THR A 38 23.98 -4.76 -17.74
C THR A 38 24.63 -4.05 -16.55
N SER A 39 25.57 -3.14 -16.80
CA SER A 39 26.20 -2.31 -15.76
C SER A 39 25.27 -1.32 -15.05
N GLN A 40 24.07 -1.09 -15.59
CA GLN A 40 23.04 -0.24 -14.98
C GLN A 40 22.04 -1.04 -14.13
N ILE A 41 22.07 -2.37 -14.20
CA ILE A 41 21.18 -3.24 -13.43
C ILE A 41 21.75 -3.37 -12.02
N ILE A 42 20.98 -2.94 -11.04
CA ILE A 42 21.29 -3.04 -9.62
C ILE A 42 20.90 -4.43 -9.13
N ILE A 43 21.83 -5.10 -8.45
CA ILE A 43 21.59 -6.38 -7.81
C ILE A 43 21.58 -6.14 -6.30
N PRO A 44 20.42 -6.24 -5.64
CA PRO A 44 20.35 -6.13 -4.19
C PRO A 44 21.20 -7.21 -3.50
N THR A 45 21.63 -6.93 -2.27
CA THR A 45 22.29 -7.93 -1.45
C THR A 45 21.33 -9.09 -1.13
N ALA A 46 21.88 -10.30 -1.05
CA ALA A 46 21.11 -11.46 -0.61
C ALA A 46 20.69 -11.35 0.88
N ASN A 47 21.58 -10.77 1.70
CA ASN A 47 21.38 -10.49 3.12
C ASN A 47 21.92 -9.10 3.47
N GLY A 48 21.23 -8.38 4.36
CA GLY A 48 21.62 -7.04 4.81
C GLY A 48 21.13 -5.93 3.88
N SER A 49 21.60 -4.71 4.13
CA SER A 49 21.15 -3.51 3.45
C SER A 49 22.36 -2.66 3.04
N PHE A 50 22.31 -2.02 1.88
CA PHE A 50 23.25 -0.95 1.54
C PHE A 50 22.89 0.34 2.26
N ASN A 51 21.59 0.61 2.44
CA ASN A 51 21.08 1.67 3.28
C ASN A 51 20.62 1.07 4.63
N GLU A 52 21.45 1.15 5.67
CA GLU A 52 21.10 0.58 6.99
C GLU A 52 19.95 1.34 7.67
N GLU A 53 19.62 2.55 7.19
CA GLU A 53 18.46 3.35 7.55
C GLU A 53 17.37 3.33 6.45
N ALA A 54 17.25 2.26 5.65
CA ALA A 54 16.15 2.10 4.70
C ALA A 54 14.73 2.28 5.29
N PRO A 55 14.49 2.09 6.61
CA PRO A 55 13.24 2.49 7.26
C PRO A 55 13.00 4.00 7.35
N ILE A 56 13.95 4.88 7.02
CA ILE A 56 13.72 6.32 6.86
C ILE A 56 13.27 6.56 5.40
N PRO A 57 11.97 6.66 5.12
CA PRO A 57 11.49 6.76 3.74
C PRO A 57 11.89 8.09 3.10
N SER A 58 11.80 8.15 1.78
CA SER A 58 12.29 9.29 0.99
C SER A 58 11.59 10.61 1.33
N GLN A 59 10.35 10.54 1.77
CA GLN A 59 9.52 11.66 2.22
C GLN A 59 10.16 12.42 3.40
N CYS A 60 10.93 11.74 4.26
CA CYS A 60 11.57 12.36 5.43
C CYS A 60 12.68 13.35 5.03
N TYR A 61 13.19 13.29 3.79
CA TYR A 61 14.19 14.23 3.26
C TYR A 61 13.57 15.46 2.59
N THR A 62 12.25 15.63 2.64
CA THR A 62 11.58 16.82 2.07
C THR A 62 12.16 18.10 2.64
N LYS A 63 12.32 19.13 1.80
CA LYS A 63 12.61 20.49 2.25
C LYS A 63 11.31 21.12 2.70
N THR A 64 11.19 21.49 3.97
CA THR A 64 9.99 22.20 4.45
C THR A 64 9.98 23.67 4.07
N GLU A 65 11.15 24.26 3.80
CA GLU A 65 11.33 25.70 3.56
C GLU A 65 10.75 26.55 4.72
N GLY A 66 10.72 25.96 5.92
CA GLY A 66 10.18 26.59 7.13
C GLY A 66 8.67 26.82 7.15
N THR A 67 7.92 26.39 6.12
CA THR A 67 6.49 26.72 5.95
C THR A 67 5.63 25.54 5.49
N ASN A 68 6.18 24.64 4.68
CA ASN A 68 5.47 23.49 4.12
C ASN A 68 5.64 22.27 5.02
N ASN A 69 4.55 21.64 5.41
CA ASN A 69 4.58 20.50 6.33
C ASN A 69 3.85 19.29 5.73
N PRO A 70 4.53 18.40 5.00
CA PRO A 70 3.99 17.07 4.70
C PRO A 70 4.16 16.10 5.89
N CYS A 71 5.04 16.41 6.83
CA CYS A 71 5.47 15.49 7.90
C CYS A 71 4.35 15.20 8.91
N TYR A 72 3.36 16.09 9.06
CA TYR A 72 2.27 15.90 10.02
C TYR A 72 1.41 14.67 9.73
N THR A 73 1.32 14.21 8.48
CA THR A 73 0.55 12.99 8.18
C THR A 73 1.22 11.74 8.74
N CYS A 74 2.49 11.82 9.13
CA CYS A 74 3.27 10.72 9.68
C CYS A 74 3.53 10.89 11.19
N HIS A 75 3.93 12.10 11.59
CA HIS A 75 4.37 12.40 12.95
C HIS A 75 3.30 13.17 13.71
N GLN A 76 2.83 12.63 14.83
CA GLN A 76 1.73 13.19 15.59
C GLN A 76 1.94 13.03 17.09
N THR A 77 1.38 13.97 17.86
CA THR A 77 1.26 13.87 19.31
C THR A 77 -0.20 13.74 19.68
N TYR A 78 -0.55 12.65 20.36
CA TYR A 78 -1.92 12.38 20.78
C TYR A 78 -2.10 12.49 22.30
N ASN A 79 -1.02 12.31 23.05
CA ASN A 79 -1.03 12.48 24.49
C ASN A 79 -1.08 13.98 24.85
N SER A 80 -2.21 14.41 25.42
CA SER A 80 -2.33 15.75 26.00
C SER A 80 -3.19 15.67 27.25
N SER A 81 -2.97 16.58 28.20
CA SER A 81 -3.80 16.74 29.41
C SER A 81 -5.28 17.05 29.12
N LYS A 82 -5.66 17.22 27.85
CA LYS A 82 -7.01 17.51 27.35
C LYS A 82 -7.63 16.37 26.52
N ASN A 83 -6.92 15.26 26.30
CA ASN A 83 -7.37 14.16 25.43
C ASN A 83 -6.95 12.78 25.98
N ASP A 84 -7.78 12.19 26.82
CA ASP A 84 -7.60 10.85 27.44
C ASP A 84 -8.12 9.70 26.55
N LYS A 85 -8.28 9.91 25.23
CA LYS A 85 -8.72 8.84 24.34
C LYS A 85 -7.61 7.82 24.16
N TYR A 86 -7.95 6.55 24.41
CA TYR A 86 -7.04 5.44 24.26
C TYR A 86 -6.47 5.35 22.84
N ARG A 87 -5.18 5.07 22.76
CA ARG A 87 -4.52 4.70 21.50
C ARG A 87 -3.51 3.60 21.71
N THR A 88 -3.46 2.64 20.78
CA THR A 88 -2.38 1.65 20.73
C THR A 88 -1.07 2.25 20.24
N ASN A 89 -1.13 3.37 19.52
CA ASN A 89 0.06 4.11 19.14
C ASN A 89 0.47 5.11 20.22
N LEU A 90 1.61 4.83 20.86
CA LEU A 90 2.18 5.65 21.94
C LEU A 90 3.48 6.36 21.52
N ARG A 91 3.75 6.45 20.21
CA ARG A 91 5.00 6.99 19.68
C ARG A 91 5.19 8.47 20.05
N ASN A 92 4.12 9.27 19.93
CA ASN A 92 4.07 10.70 20.26
C ASN A 92 5.30 11.47 19.75
N ASP A 93 5.53 11.41 18.44
CA ASP A 93 6.70 11.96 17.75
C ASP A 93 6.39 13.24 16.97
N GLY A 94 5.33 13.98 17.29
CA GLY A 94 4.96 15.22 16.58
C GLY A 94 6.09 16.26 16.52
N VAL A 95 7.03 16.24 17.46
CA VAL A 95 8.25 17.07 17.42
C VAL A 95 9.08 16.86 16.13
N ASN A 96 9.04 15.65 15.54
CA ASN A 96 9.74 15.31 14.30
C ASN A 96 9.13 16.00 13.07
N GLN A 97 7.96 16.63 13.18
CA GLN A 97 7.48 17.54 12.11
C GLN A 97 8.42 18.72 11.91
N GLY A 98 9.16 19.11 12.95
CA GLY A 98 10.06 20.25 12.91
C GLY A 98 11.53 19.95 13.09
N LEU A 99 11.94 18.69 13.28
CA LEU A 99 13.35 18.34 13.51
C LEU A 99 13.76 17.17 12.61
N TYR A 100 14.95 17.26 12.03
CA TYR A 100 15.58 16.14 11.34
C TYR A 100 16.53 15.43 12.32
N ASN A 101 15.96 14.51 13.11
CA ASN A 101 16.73 13.70 14.08
C ASN A 101 17.22 12.41 13.41
N PHE A 102 18.14 12.55 12.45
CA PHE A 102 18.73 11.41 11.75
C PHE A 102 20.02 10.96 12.42
N SER A 103 20.34 9.66 12.30
CA SER A 103 21.67 9.15 12.58
C SER A 103 22.65 9.62 11.50
N ASP A 104 23.96 9.50 11.75
CA ASP A 104 25.01 9.79 10.77
C ASP A 104 24.76 9.11 9.40
N GLU A 105 24.26 7.86 9.43
CA GLU A 105 23.86 7.12 8.22
C GLU A 105 22.65 7.76 7.54
N GLY A 106 21.65 8.17 8.33
CA GLY A 106 20.44 8.83 7.84
C GLY A 106 20.65 10.24 7.30
N GLU A 107 21.73 10.95 7.68
CA GLU A 107 22.00 12.31 7.19
C GLU A 107 22.18 12.38 5.66
N THR A 108 22.67 11.30 5.05
CA THR A 108 22.85 11.21 3.61
C THR A 108 21.63 10.58 2.96
N ASN A 109 21.04 11.26 1.97
CA ASN A 109 19.88 10.74 1.27
C ASN A 109 20.27 9.59 0.33
N SER A 110 19.96 8.36 0.74
CA SER A 110 20.18 7.13 -0.02
C SER A 110 19.20 6.92 -1.18
N TRP A 111 18.13 7.72 -1.29
CA TRP A 111 17.06 7.60 -2.28
C TRP A 111 17.43 8.25 -3.63
N LYS A 112 18.48 7.72 -4.25
CA LYS A 112 19.09 8.26 -5.49
C LYS A 112 18.11 8.38 -6.66
N ASN A 113 17.05 7.57 -6.70
CA ASN A 113 16.08 7.60 -7.79
C ASN A 113 15.34 8.94 -7.90
N LEU A 114 15.22 9.71 -6.80
CA LEU A 114 14.64 11.05 -6.79
C LEU A 114 15.42 12.06 -7.66
N PHE A 115 16.70 11.81 -7.93
CA PHE A 115 17.57 12.75 -8.64
C PHE A 115 17.78 12.39 -10.12
N VAL A 116 17.14 11.32 -10.61
CA VAL A 116 17.29 10.84 -11.99
C VAL A 116 16.37 11.64 -12.93
N ASN A 117 16.92 12.12 -14.05
CA ASN A 117 16.11 12.69 -15.14
C ASN A 117 15.61 11.56 -16.06
N ARG A 118 14.29 11.32 -16.06
CA ARG A 118 13.67 10.24 -16.83
C ARG A 118 13.09 10.68 -18.16
N GLN A 119 13.13 11.97 -18.51
CA GLN A 119 12.63 12.46 -19.80
C GLN A 119 13.24 11.72 -21.01
N PRO A 120 14.56 11.43 -21.06
CA PRO A 120 15.13 10.66 -22.17
C PRO A 120 14.58 9.23 -22.24
N TRP A 121 14.30 8.60 -21.10
CA TRP A 121 13.71 7.25 -21.04
C TRP A 121 12.26 7.27 -21.51
N ILE A 122 11.45 8.21 -21.01
CA ILE A 122 10.04 8.39 -21.36
C ILE A 122 9.87 8.55 -22.88
N LYS A 123 10.77 9.30 -23.54
CA LYS A 123 10.73 9.51 -25.00
C LYS A 123 10.97 8.23 -25.83
N LYS A 124 11.56 7.18 -25.24
CA LYS A 124 11.78 5.89 -25.92
C LYS A 124 10.56 4.98 -25.92
N ILE A 125 9.53 5.31 -25.13
CA ILE A 125 8.34 4.48 -24.95
C ILE A 125 7.13 5.25 -25.44
N SER A 126 6.40 4.69 -26.41
CA SER A 126 5.14 5.25 -26.88
C SER A 126 4.01 5.04 -25.88
N ASP A 127 2.96 5.86 -25.97
CA ASP A 127 1.74 5.70 -25.15
C ASP A 127 1.07 4.33 -25.39
N LYS A 128 1.10 3.84 -26.63
CA LYS A 128 0.60 2.51 -26.99
C LYS A 128 1.38 1.40 -26.30
N GLN A 129 2.71 1.48 -26.29
CA GLN A 129 3.55 0.48 -25.62
C GLN A 129 3.29 0.44 -24.11
N ILE A 130 3.23 1.60 -23.45
CA ILE A 130 3.00 1.61 -22.00
C ILE A 130 1.57 1.18 -21.64
N ALA A 131 0.57 1.54 -22.45
CA ALA A 131 -0.80 1.06 -22.26
C ALA A 131 -0.88 -0.47 -22.38
N GLN A 132 -0.20 -1.06 -23.37
CA GLN A 132 -0.09 -2.51 -23.50
C GLN A 132 0.64 -3.14 -22.32
N TYR A 133 1.73 -2.53 -21.85
CA TYR A 133 2.53 -3.05 -20.74
C TYR A 133 1.73 -3.11 -19.43
N VAL A 134 0.98 -2.06 -19.08
CA VAL A 134 0.19 -2.03 -17.84
C VAL A 134 -1.04 -2.93 -17.88
N ASP A 135 -1.53 -3.31 -19.07
CA ASP A 135 -2.62 -4.28 -19.23
C ASP A 135 -2.14 -5.75 -19.23
N GLN A 136 -0.85 -6.00 -19.04
CA GLN A 136 -0.35 -7.36 -18.86
C GLN A 136 -0.58 -7.86 -17.43
N ASP A 137 -0.94 -9.13 -17.31
CA ASP A 137 -0.95 -9.84 -16.04
C ASP A 137 0.49 -10.27 -15.66
N ASN A 138 0.90 -9.97 -14.43
CA ASN A 138 2.13 -10.46 -13.82
C ASN A 138 1.91 -11.10 -12.43
N TYR A 139 0.64 -11.33 -12.07
CA TYR A 139 0.22 -11.88 -10.79
C TYR A 139 -0.09 -13.37 -10.89
N SER A 140 -0.84 -13.82 -11.90
CA SER A 140 -1.42 -15.18 -11.89
C SER A 140 -0.38 -16.31 -11.87
N GLU A 141 0.79 -16.11 -12.48
CA GLU A 141 1.87 -17.10 -12.46
C GLU A 141 2.74 -17.03 -11.18
N LEU A 142 2.59 -16.01 -10.33
CA LEU A 142 3.43 -15.81 -9.13
C LEU A 142 3.34 -17.02 -8.19
N ALA A 143 2.13 -17.47 -7.86
CA ALA A 143 1.93 -18.59 -6.94
C ALA A 143 2.67 -19.85 -7.40
N LYS A 144 2.51 -20.21 -8.68
CA LYS A 144 3.17 -21.35 -9.30
C LYS A 144 4.69 -21.23 -9.29
N LYS A 145 5.24 -20.03 -9.55
CA LYS A 145 6.69 -19.77 -9.47
C LYS A 145 7.22 -19.97 -8.05
N LEU A 146 6.49 -19.50 -7.03
CA LEU A 146 6.88 -19.66 -5.64
C LEU A 146 6.84 -21.13 -5.21
N THR A 147 5.77 -21.85 -5.53
CA THR A 147 5.62 -23.29 -5.23
C THR A 147 6.66 -24.16 -5.93
N ALA A 148 7.19 -23.73 -7.08
CA ALA A 148 8.29 -24.42 -7.77
C ALA A 148 9.66 -24.27 -7.08
N THR A 149 9.73 -23.52 -5.98
CA THR A 149 10.92 -23.29 -5.16
C THR A 149 10.65 -23.72 -3.71
N ASP A 150 11.67 -23.77 -2.85
CA ASP A 150 11.51 -24.06 -1.42
C ASP A 150 10.93 -22.88 -0.60
N TRP A 151 10.14 -22.01 -1.23
CA TRP A 151 9.62 -20.78 -0.63
C TRP A 151 8.75 -21.05 0.59
N GLN A 152 9.14 -20.47 1.74
CA GLN A 152 8.42 -20.64 3.01
C GLN A 152 7.52 -19.44 3.39
N GLY A 153 7.45 -18.43 2.52
CA GLY A 153 6.67 -17.21 2.72
C GLY A 153 5.21 -17.38 2.32
N PHE A 154 4.50 -16.25 2.23
CA PHE A 154 3.15 -16.24 1.70
C PHE A 154 3.13 -16.73 0.24
N ILE A 155 2.08 -17.43 -0.16
CA ILE A 155 1.83 -17.78 -1.55
C ILE A 155 0.45 -17.20 -1.88
N PRO A 156 0.37 -16.19 -2.78
CA PRO A 156 -0.90 -15.58 -3.11
C PRO A 156 -1.90 -16.60 -3.63
N ASP A 157 -3.11 -16.58 -3.05
CA ASP A 157 -4.16 -17.57 -3.28
C ASP A 157 -5.48 -16.96 -3.79
N LEU A 158 -5.49 -15.65 -4.07
CA LEU A 158 -6.65 -14.95 -4.62
C LEU A 158 -6.66 -15.07 -6.15
N LYS A 159 -7.55 -15.89 -6.68
CA LYS A 159 -7.74 -16.03 -8.11
C LYS A 159 -8.20 -14.71 -8.74
N ASP A 160 -7.70 -14.43 -9.95
CA ASP A 160 -8.12 -13.31 -10.80
C ASP A 160 -7.90 -11.92 -10.17
N TYR A 161 -7.05 -11.78 -9.13
CA TYR A 161 -6.80 -10.50 -8.45
C TYR A 161 -6.30 -9.40 -9.41
N HIS A 162 -5.57 -9.78 -10.47
CA HIS A 162 -5.14 -8.84 -11.51
C HIS A 162 -6.33 -8.15 -12.20
N LEU A 163 -7.51 -8.78 -12.27
CA LEU A 163 -8.74 -8.19 -12.84
C LEU A 163 -9.43 -7.16 -11.91
N ALA A 164 -8.80 -6.80 -10.79
CA ALA A 164 -9.25 -5.73 -9.90
C ALA A 164 -10.68 -5.98 -9.40
N SER A 165 -11.62 -5.05 -9.66
CA SER A 165 -13.02 -5.16 -9.21
C SER A 165 -13.73 -6.44 -9.66
N GLU A 166 -13.30 -7.05 -10.77
CA GLU A 166 -13.94 -8.28 -11.27
C GLU A 166 -13.73 -9.48 -10.34
N ALA A 167 -12.67 -9.50 -9.51
CA ALA A 167 -12.38 -10.57 -8.56
C ALA A 167 -13.35 -10.59 -7.35
N PHE A 168 -14.11 -9.52 -7.14
CA PHE A 168 -14.93 -9.33 -5.94
C PHE A 168 -16.41 -9.15 -6.28
N ASN A 169 -17.29 -9.54 -5.35
CA ASN A 169 -18.71 -9.20 -5.41
C ASN A 169 -18.97 -7.78 -4.87
N ASP A 170 -20.23 -7.35 -4.89
CA ASP A 170 -20.63 -5.99 -4.46
C ASP A 170 -20.42 -5.72 -2.97
N LYS A 171 -20.22 -6.77 -2.15
CA LYS A 171 -19.85 -6.67 -0.73
C LYS A 171 -18.32 -6.74 -0.53
N GLY A 172 -17.55 -6.73 -1.61
CA GLY A 172 -16.10 -6.81 -1.60
C GLY A 172 -15.54 -8.21 -1.34
N ILE A 173 -16.37 -9.26 -1.20
CA ILE A 173 -15.89 -10.62 -0.94
C ILE A 173 -15.38 -11.23 -2.24
N ALA A 174 -14.21 -11.86 -2.19
CA ALA A 174 -13.60 -12.55 -3.31
C ALA A 174 -14.51 -13.68 -3.82
N LYS A 175 -14.67 -13.76 -5.15
CA LYS A 175 -15.57 -14.71 -5.83
C LYS A 175 -15.03 -16.15 -5.86
N ASP A 176 -13.76 -16.35 -5.53
CA ASP A 176 -13.06 -17.63 -5.62
C ASP A 176 -13.13 -18.47 -4.33
N GLY A 177 -13.75 -17.95 -3.26
CA GLY A 177 -13.86 -18.63 -1.97
C GLY A 177 -12.62 -18.49 -1.06
N SER A 178 -11.61 -17.72 -1.47
CA SER A 178 -10.41 -17.42 -0.66
C SER A 178 -10.69 -16.61 0.61
N ALA A 179 -11.89 -16.04 0.71
CA ALA A 179 -12.37 -15.17 1.78
C ALA A 179 -11.62 -13.84 1.93
N TRP A 180 -10.82 -13.43 0.95
CA TRP A 180 -10.33 -12.05 0.88
C TRP A 180 -11.49 -11.07 0.71
N VAL A 181 -11.42 -9.94 1.41
CA VAL A 181 -12.43 -8.89 1.35
C VAL A 181 -11.79 -7.55 1.01
N ALA A 182 -12.21 -6.99 -0.12
CA ALA A 182 -11.90 -5.62 -0.53
C ALA A 182 -12.79 -4.61 0.19
N PHE A 183 -12.24 -3.42 0.43
CA PHE A 183 -12.98 -2.31 1.03
C PHE A 183 -12.57 -0.96 0.41
N ASN A 184 -13.49 -0.02 0.46
CA ASN A 184 -13.32 1.36 0.02
C ASN A 184 -12.70 2.21 1.14
N TYR A 185 -11.56 2.82 0.87
CA TYR A 185 -10.88 3.74 1.78
C TYR A 185 -10.37 4.95 1.01
N LYS A 186 -10.19 6.06 1.73
CA LYS A 186 -9.55 7.25 1.16
C LYS A 186 -8.03 7.05 1.16
N PRO A 187 -7.34 7.18 0.02
CA PRO A 187 -5.88 7.04 -0.03
C PRO A 187 -5.16 7.95 0.96
N PHE A 188 -4.03 7.49 1.50
CA PHE A 188 -3.20 8.29 2.41
C PHE A 188 -2.64 9.52 1.66
N PRO A 189 -2.55 10.70 2.29
CA PRO A 189 -2.12 11.92 1.61
C PRO A 189 -0.71 11.82 0.99
N GLY A 190 -0.48 12.54 -0.11
CA GLY A 190 0.84 12.68 -0.71
C GLY A 190 1.21 11.58 -1.72
N THR A 191 2.35 10.91 -1.53
CA THR A 191 2.93 9.98 -2.52
C THR A 191 1.98 8.83 -2.93
N PHE A 192 1.03 8.43 -2.08
CA PHE A 192 0.07 7.35 -2.36
C PHE A 192 -1.10 7.74 -3.26
N TRP A 193 -1.15 9.00 -3.72
CA TRP A 193 -2.18 9.43 -4.67
C TRP A 193 -1.90 8.94 -6.10
N PRO A 194 -2.92 8.54 -6.89
CA PRO A 194 -2.77 8.14 -8.29
C PRO A 194 -2.00 9.15 -9.14
N THR A 195 -2.20 10.45 -8.89
CA THR A 195 -1.48 11.52 -9.58
C THR A 195 0.04 11.50 -9.34
N ASN A 196 0.52 10.75 -8.36
CA ASN A 196 1.94 10.56 -8.07
C ASN A 196 2.45 9.19 -8.59
N GLY A 197 1.66 8.52 -9.41
CA GLY A 197 2.11 7.47 -10.31
C GLY A 197 1.72 6.06 -9.90
N ALA A 198 0.94 5.87 -8.83
CA ALA A 198 0.46 4.56 -8.43
C ALA A 198 -1.01 4.60 -7.98
N THR A 199 -1.80 3.63 -8.45
CA THR A 199 -3.04 3.27 -7.76
C THR A 199 -2.74 2.14 -6.79
N ASP A 200 -3.58 1.96 -5.77
CA ASP A 200 -3.48 0.83 -4.86
C ASP A 200 -4.85 0.31 -4.46
N ASP A 201 -4.84 -0.92 -3.93
CA ASP A 201 -5.98 -1.59 -3.32
C ASP A 201 -5.50 -2.47 -2.16
N VAL A 202 -6.31 -2.51 -1.09
CA VAL A 202 -6.03 -3.26 0.13
C VAL A 202 -7.17 -4.21 0.43
N LEU A 203 -6.81 -5.43 0.80
CA LEU A 203 -7.71 -6.51 1.18
C LEU A 203 -7.44 -6.94 2.61
N ILE A 204 -8.48 -7.40 3.29
CA ILE A 204 -8.39 -8.03 4.61
C ILE A 204 -8.96 -9.45 4.54
N ARG A 205 -8.35 -10.37 5.30
CA ARG A 205 -8.88 -11.71 5.53
C ARG A 205 -8.76 -12.08 7.00
N LEU A 206 -9.81 -12.66 7.56
CA LEU A 206 -9.79 -13.25 8.90
C LEU A 206 -9.70 -14.78 8.82
N SER A 207 -9.15 -15.39 9.86
CA SER A 207 -9.08 -16.84 10.00
C SER A 207 -10.48 -17.49 10.05
N PRO A 208 -10.59 -18.80 9.74
CA PRO A 208 -11.87 -19.50 9.59
C PRO A 208 -12.88 -19.28 10.73
N GLU A 209 -12.45 -19.25 11.99
CA GLU A 209 -13.32 -19.08 13.16
C GLU A 209 -14.12 -17.77 13.14
N PHE A 210 -13.60 -16.69 12.53
CA PHE A 210 -14.29 -15.41 12.41
C PHE A 210 -15.30 -15.36 11.26
N ARG A 211 -15.37 -16.40 10.44
CA ARG A 211 -16.23 -16.47 9.25
C ARG A 211 -17.07 -17.73 9.20
N GLN A 212 -17.12 -18.49 10.30
CA GLN A 212 -17.83 -19.76 10.40
C GLN A 212 -18.93 -19.75 11.47
N LEU A 213 -19.95 -20.56 11.21
CA LEU A 213 -20.98 -20.94 12.17
C LEU A 213 -21.10 -22.46 12.16
N ASN A 214 -20.82 -23.11 13.29
CA ASN A 214 -20.76 -24.57 13.43
C ASN A 214 -19.78 -25.21 12.43
N GLY A 215 -18.62 -24.59 12.23
CA GLY A 215 -17.55 -25.07 11.34
C GLY A 215 -17.82 -24.85 9.85
N GLN A 216 -18.91 -24.20 9.47
CA GLN A 216 -19.27 -23.93 8.07
C GLN A 216 -19.19 -22.43 7.77
N TYR A 217 -18.66 -22.07 6.61
CA TYR A 217 -18.58 -20.66 6.20
C TYR A 217 -19.96 -20.01 6.22
N ASN A 218 -20.05 -18.83 6.83
CA ASN A 218 -21.26 -18.03 6.91
C ASN A 218 -20.93 -16.56 6.61
N GLU A 219 -21.43 -16.06 5.49
CA GLU A 219 -21.16 -14.70 5.02
C GLU A 219 -21.64 -13.63 6.02
N ASN A 220 -22.79 -13.82 6.67
CA ASN A 220 -23.31 -12.86 7.64
C ASN A 220 -22.40 -12.78 8.87
N ILE A 221 -21.96 -13.93 9.42
CA ILE A 221 -20.98 -13.96 10.51
C ILE A 221 -19.71 -13.21 10.11
N TYR A 222 -19.23 -13.44 8.89
CA TYR A 222 -17.99 -12.82 8.43
C TYR A 222 -18.11 -11.29 8.35
N LEU A 223 -19.18 -10.78 7.73
CA LEU A 223 -19.42 -9.35 7.59
C LEU A 223 -19.67 -8.66 8.95
N ILE A 224 -20.34 -9.32 9.89
CA ILE A 224 -20.51 -8.80 11.26
C ILE A 224 -19.15 -8.72 11.96
N ASN A 225 -18.35 -9.79 11.95
CA ASN A 225 -17.04 -9.80 12.59
C ASN A 225 -16.07 -8.77 11.98
N LEU A 226 -16.10 -8.58 10.66
CA LEU A 226 -15.35 -7.50 10.00
C LEU A 226 -15.84 -6.10 10.43
N SER A 227 -17.16 -5.93 10.62
CA SER A 227 -17.73 -4.67 11.11
C SER A 227 -17.35 -4.39 12.58
N LEU A 228 -17.26 -5.42 13.42
CA LEU A 228 -16.76 -5.33 14.79
C LEU A 228 -15.29 -4.88 14.83
N ILE A 229 -14.44 -5.38 13.91
CA ILE A 229 -13.06 -4.88 13.75
C ILE A 229 -13.06 -3.42 13.32
N GLU A 230 -13.91 -3.04 12.36
CA GLU A 230 -14.03 -1.63 11.94
C GLU A 230 -14.39 -0.72 13.11
N MET A 231 -15.37 -1.11 13.92
CA MET A 231 -15.78 -0.36 15.11
C MET A 231 -14.64 -0.25 16.13
N SER A 232 -13.89 -1.34 16.37
CA SER A 232 -12.73 -1.31 17.28
C SER A 232 -11.62 -0.39 16.79
N ILE A 233 -11.21 -0.51 15.52
CA ILE A 233 -10.14 0.29 14.92
C ILE A 233 -10.53 1.78 14.86
N LYS A 234 -11.79 2.09 14.55
CA LYS A 234 -12.26 3.47 14.41
C LYS A 234 -12.83 4.08 15.71
N GLU A 235 -12.93 3.27 16.76
CA GLU A 235 -13.60 3.60 18.03
C GLU A 235 -15.01 4.13 17.82
N LEU A 236 -15.84 3.33 17.14
CA LEU A 236 -17.26 3.62 16.90
C LEU A 236 -18.11 2.90 17.94
N THR A 237 -19.18 3.56 18.39
CA THR A 237 -20.17 2.97 19.30
C THR A 237 -21.26 2.20 18.57
N GLU A 238 -21.52 2.60 17.33
CA GLU A 238 -22.49 1.99 16.43
C GLU A 238 -22.04 2.12 14.98
N ILE A 239 -22.51 1.23 14.11
CA ILE A 239 -22.24 1.28 12.67
C ILE A 239 -23.40 0.64 11.90
N ASP A 240 -23.68 1.13 10.69
CA ASP A 240 -24.63 0.47 9.80
C ASP A 240 -23.98 -0.74 9.11
N ILE A 241 -24.77 -1.81 9.01
CA ILE A 241 -24.35 -3.11 8.49
C ILE A 241 -25.27 -3.57 7.36
N PHE A 242 -24.88 -4.65 6.67
CA PHE A 242 -25.83 -5.39 5.86
C PHE A 242 -26.82 -6.13 6.79
N SER A 243 -28.11 -6.15 6.42
CA SER A 243 -29.17 -6.79 7.21
C SER A 243 -28.78 -8.18 7.68
N ALA A 244 -28.82 -8.38 8.99
CA ALA A 244 -28.52 -9.64 9.66
C ALA A 244 -29.70 -10.14 10.50
N ASP A 245 -29.75 -11.46 10.71
CA ASP A 245 -30.77 -12.12 11.54
C ASP A 245 -30.17 -12.58 12.87
N GLU A 246 -30.56 -11.90 13.94
CA GLU A 246 -30.12 -12.19 15.31
C GLU A 246 -30.59 -13.55 15.81
N ASN A 247 -31.70 -14.07 15.27
CA ASN A 247 -32.19 -15.41 15.61
C ASN A 247 -31.26 -16.50 15.11
N ILE A 248 -30.52 -16.25 14.03
CA ILE A 248 -29.51 -17.18 13.50
C ILE A 248 -28.20 -17.01 14.26
N ILE A 249 -27.79 -15.76 14.50
CA ILE A 249 -26.50 -15.41 15.12
C ILE A 249 -26.52 -15.67 16.64
N LYS A 250 -27.71 -15.73 17.25
CA LYS A 250 -27.93 -15.88 18.70
C LYS A 250 -27.25 -14.77 19.51
N ARG A 251 -27.29 -13.54 18.97
CA ARG A 251 -26.72 -12.34 19.57
C ARG A 251 -27.63 -11.15 19.24
N ASP A 252 -27.86 -10.33 20.24
CA ASP A 252 -28.47 -9.01 20.11
C ASP A 252 -27.39 -8.04 19.58
N LEU A 253 -27.45 -7.74 18.29
CA LEU A 253 -26.49 -6.92 17.56
C LEU A 253 -26.75 -5.43 17.77
N ASN A 254 -28.01 -5.01 17.86
CA ASN A 254 -28.37 -3.59 18.03
C ASN A 254 -28.46 -3.17 19.50
N GLY A 255 -28.54 -4.11 20.44
CA GLY A 255 -28.61 -3.85 21.88
C GLY A 255 -30.00 -3.50 22.39
N ASP A 256 -31.08 -3.87 21.68
CA ASP A 256 -32.46 -3.53 22.06
C ASP A 256 -33.14 -4.55 23.00
N GLY A 257 -32.43 -5.63 23.34
CA GLY A 257 -32.88 -6.69 24.23
C GLY A 257 -33.77 -7.75 23.57
N LYS A 258 -33.91 -7.77 22.24
CA LYS A 258 -34.71 -8.74 21.48
C LYS A 258 -33.88 -9.34 20.34
N PHE A 259 -34.36 -10.45 19.77
CA PHE A 259 -33.80 -11.01 18.53
C PHE A 259 -34.71 -10.66 17.35
N THR A 260 -34.18 -9.88 16.43
CA THR A 260 -34.87 -9.38 15.25
C THR A 260 -34.25 -9.98 13.98
N ALA A 261 -35.11 -10.31 13.01
CA ALA A 261 -34.67 -10.99 11.78
C ALA A 261 -33.97 -10.08 10.76
N ASN A 262 -34.19 -8.77 10.85
CA ASN A 262 -33.59 -7.78 9.96
C ASN A 262 -33.02 -6.63 10.79
N VAL A 263 -31.72 -6.70 11.05
CA VAL A 263 -30.98 -5.69 11.80
C VAL A 263 -29.91 -5.08 10.91
N ASP A 264 -30.02 -3.76 10.69
CA ASP A 264 -29.10 -2.96 9.87
C ASP A 264 -28.14 -2.10 10.71
N LEU A 265 -28.19 -2.23 12.05
CA LEU A 265 -27.37 -1.48 13.00
C LEU A 265 -26.61 -2.44 13.92
N LEU A 266 -25.31 -2.23 14.07
CA LEU A 266 -24.47 -2.97 15.01
C LEU A 266 -23.98 -2.02 16.09
N SER A 267 -24.29 -2.34 17.35
CA SER A 267 -23.78 -1.68 18.56
C SER A 267 -22.52 -2.39 19.06
N THR A 268 -21.71 -1.71 19.89
CA THR A 268 -20.49 -2.31 20.46
C THR A 268 -20.75 -3.65 21.12
N GLN A 269 -19.86 -4.60 20.88
CA GLN A 269 -19.87 -5.92 21.51
C GLN A 269 -18.54 -6.14 22.23
N GLU A 270 -18.53 -7.03 23.22
CA GLU A 270 -17.31 -7.48 23.90
C GLU A 270 -16.61 -8.61 23.14
N TYR A 271 -17.40 -9.46 22.48
CA TYR A 271 -16.93 -10.67 21.79
C TYR A 271 -17.39 -10.68 20.35
N PHE A 272 -16.66 -11.41 19.50
CA PHE A 272 -17.09 -11.71 18.14
C PHE A 272 -18.36 -12.57 18.13
N VAL A 273 -18.90 -12.85 16.93
CA VAL A 273 -20.05 -13.73 16.73
C VAL A 273 -19.67 -15.00 15.97
N GLY A 274 -20.55 -15.99 15.97
CA GLY A 274 -20.32 -17.29 15.32
C GLY A 274 -19.33 -18.15 16.12
N ASP A 275 -18.46 -18.88 15.43
CA ASP A 275 -17.49 -19.77 16.08
C ASP A 275 -16.46 -19.01 16.92
N ALA A 276 -16.24 -17.72 16.62
CA ALA A 276 -15.39 -16.81 17.39
C ALA A 276 -16.06 -16.20 18.64
N HIS A 277 -17.26 -16.63 19.07
CA HIS A 277 -18.04 -16.00 20.14
C HIS A 277 -17.40 -15.92 21.54
N GLN A 278 -16.27 -16.60 21.76
CA GLN A 278 -15.49 -16.55 23.00
C GLN A 278 -14.22 -15.70 22.87
N ILE A 279 -13.93 -15.18 21.67
CA ILE A 279 -12.78 -14.33 21.42
C ILE A 279 -13.20 -12.89 21.66
N GLU A 280 -12.54 -12.25 22.62
CA GLU A 280 -12.75 -10.84 22.93
C GLU A 280 -12.28 -9.97 21.74
N ILE A 281 -13.03 -8.91 21.45
CA ILE A 281 -12.68 -7.97 20.39
C ILE A 281 -11.50 -7.11 20.88
N PRO A 282 -10.31 -7.22 20.27
CA PRO A 282 -9.15 -6.48 20.76
C PRO A 282 -9.31 -4.99 20.44
N ARG A 283 -9.04 -4.13 21.42
CA ARG A 283 -9.16 -2.67 21.29
C ARG A 283 -8.09 -2.11 20.35
N GLN A 284 -8.50 -1.45 19.26
CA GLN A 284 -7.61 -0.85 18.24
C GLN A 284 -6.48 -1.80 17.75
N GLN A 285 -6.77 -3.10 17.69
CA GLN A 285 -5.90 -4.10 17.08
C GLN A 285 -6.75 -5.04 16.23
N TYR A 286 -6.10 -5.77 15.33
CA TYR A 286 -6.72 -6.87 14.60
C TYR A 286 -6.53 -8.18 15.36
N PRO A 287 -7.49 -9.14 15.29
CA PRO A 287 -7.30 -10.45 15.88
C PRO A 287 -6.09 -11.18 15.27
N VAL A 288 -5.47 -12.06 16.04
CA VAL A 288 -4.36 -12.89 15.56
C VAL A 288 -4.80 -13.68 14.33
N GLN A 289 -3.87 -13.89 13.39
CA GLN A 289 -4.10 -14.50 12.07
C GLN A 289 -4.90 -13.63 11.10
N THR A 290 -5.19 -12.36 11.42
CA THR A 290 -5.61 -11.41 10.39
C THR A 290 -4.53 -11.26 9.34
N GLU A 291 -4.93 -11.30 8.07
CA GLU A 291 -4.07 -11.10 6.92
C GLU A 291 -4.48 -9.85 6.16
N ILE A 292 -3.49 -9.11 5.67
CA ILE A 292 -3.68 -7.92 4.84
C ILE A 292 -2.86 -8.07 3.58
N MET A 293 -3.49 -7.89 2.42
CA MET A 293 -2.83 -7.85 1.13
C MET A 293 -2.97 -6.44 0.56
N HIS A 294 -1.90 -5.88 0.03
CA HIS A 294 -1.88 -4.53 -0.55
C HIS A 294 -1.17 -4.59 -1.90
N SER A 295 -1.89 -4.30 -2.97
CA SER A 295 -1.29 -4.20 -4.30
C SER A 295 -1.01 -2.75 -4.64
N VAL A 296 0.19 -2.48 -5.14
CA VAL A 296 0.56 -1.18 -5.72
C VAL A 296 0.64 -1.39 -7.24
N ARG A 297 -0.10 -0.60 -8.00
CA ARG A 297 -0.23 -0.77 -9.46
C ARG A 297 0.13 0.50 -10.22
N TYR A 298 0.24 0.35 -11.53
CA TYR A 298 0.33 1.48 -12.46
C TYR A 298 -0.97 2.26 -12.52
N VAL A 299 -1.00 3.39 -13.21
CA VAL A 299 -2.25 4.14 -13.46
C VAL A 299 -2.74 3.80 -14.86
N GLY A 300 -3.80 3.01 -14.98
CA GLY A 300 -4.43 2.69 -16.26
C GLY A 300 -5.17 3.90 -16.83
N VAL A 301 -5.32 3.98 -18.16
CA VAL A 301 -6.13 5.02 -18.84
C VAL A 301 -7.04 4.38 -19.88
N ASN A 302 -8.35 4.57 -19.76
CA ASN A 302 -9.33 3.99 -20.67
C ASN A 302 -9.51 4.82 -21.97
N GLY A 303 -10.40 4.37 -22.86
CA GLY A 303 -10.66 5.03 -24.15
C GLY A 303 -11.20 6.47 -24.03
N GLU A 304 -11.85 6.79 -22.93
CA GLU A 304 -12.39 8.12 -22.62
C GLU A 304 -11.35 9.04 -21.95
N GLY A 305 -10.17 8.52 -21.62
CA GLY A 305 -9.12 9.26 -20.89
C GLY A 305 -9.26 9.21 -19.37
N ASN A 306 -10.24 8.47 -18.84
CA ASN A 306 -10.41 8.27 -17.41
C ASN A 306 -9.40 7.25 -16.87
N THR A 307 -8.88 7.49 -15.66
CA THR A 307 -7.96 6.56 -15.02
C THR A 307 -8.67 5.38 -14.37
N TYR A 308 -8.01 4.22 -14.35
CA TYR A 308 -8.50 3.00 -13.68
C TYR A 308 -7.33 2.19 -13.10
N ILE A 309 -7.65 1.18 -12.29
CA ILE A 309 -6.66 0.25 -11.71
C ILE A 309 -6.34 -0.85 -12.74
N PRO A 310 -5.11 -0.91 -13.29
CA PRO A 310 -4.75 -1.85 -14.34
C PRO A 310 -4.36 -3.23 -13.79
N LYS A 311 -4.17 -4.21 -14.69
CA LYS A 311 -3.83 -5.59 -14.32
C LYS A 311 -2.44 -5.72 -13.71
N ARG A 312 -1.47 -5.01 -14.28
CA ARG A 312 -0.06 -5.11 -13.87
C ARG A 312 0.17 -4.51 -12.48
N MET A 313 0.75 -5.30 -11.59
CA MET A 313 1.19 -4.86 -10.27
C MET A 313 2.66 -4.45 -10.31
N LYS A 314 2.98 -3.33 -9.66
CA LYS A 314 4.35 -2.93 -9.34
C LYS A 314 4.87 -3.72 -8.15
N GLU A 315 4.02 -3.84 -7.14
CA GLU A 315 4.30 -4.54 -5.90
C GLU A 315 3.06 -5.27 -5.39
N LEU A 316 3.29 -6.37 -4.70
CA LEU A 316 2.29 -7.04 -3.87
C LEU A 316 2.86 -7.15 -2.46
N ARG A 317 2.22 -6.50 -1.50
CA ARG A 317 2.65 -6.48 -0.09
C ARG A 317 1.69 -7.32 0.73
N TYR A 318 2.23 -8.02 1.72
CA TYR A 318 1.49 -8.94 2.57
C TYR A 318 1.90 -8.75 4.03
N MET A 319 0.90 -8.72 4.90
CA MET A 319 1.08 -8.68 6.35
C MET A 319 0.22 -9.74 7.03
N THR A 320 0.75 -10.37 8.07
CA THR A 320 -0.02 -11.28 8.93
C THR A 320 0.18 -10.96 10.41
N LYS A 321 -0.93 -10.89 11.15
CA LYS A 321 -0.95 -10.63 12.60
C LYS A 321 -0.55 -11.91 13.33
N THR A 322 0.57 -11.87 14.03
CA THR A 322 1.12 -13.04 14.74
C THR A 322 0.88 -13.03 16.24
N GLN A 323 0.63 -11.86 16.83
CA GLN A 323 0.35 -11.71 18.26
C GLN A 323 -0.43 -10.43 18.55
N LEU A 324 -1.28 -10.48 19.57
CA LEU A 324 -1.86 -9.31 20.21
C LEU A 324 -0.90 -8.78 21.28
N LEU A 325 -0.81 -7.46 21.41
CA LEU A 325 -0.03 -6.83 22.47
C LEU A 325 -0.99 -6.25 23.50
N ASN A 326 -0.78 -6.57 24.77
CA ASN A 326 -1.45 -5.86 25.87
C ASN A 326 -0.79 -4.48 26.08
N ASP A 327 -1.43 -3.62 26.87
CA ASP A 327 -0.97 -2.24 27.08
C ASP A 327 0.48 -2.14 27.58
N SER A 328 0.90 -3.07 28.45
CA SER A 328 2.28 -3.14 28.96
C SER A 328 3.29 -3.50 27.87
N ALA A 329 2.94 -4.44 27.00
CA ALA A 329 3.77 -4.83 25.87
C ALA A 329 3.88 -3.70 24.82
N ILE A 330 2.78 -2.98 24.57
CA ILE A 330 2.75 -1.80 23.70
C ILE A 330 3.67 -0.71 24.26
N ASP A 331 3.48 -0.33 25.53
CA ASP A 331 4.31 0.69 26.19
C ASP A 331 5.79 0.30 26.20
N SER A 332 6.10 -0.96 26.53
CA SER A 332 7.46 -1.50 26.49
C SER A 332 8.08 -1.42 25.09
N ALA A 333 7.31 -1.73 24.03
CA ALA A 333 7.79 -1.66 22.66
C ALA A 333 8.16 -0.23 22.24
N TYR A 334 7.32 0.76 22.56
CA TYR A 334 7.62 2.16 22.27
C TYR A 334 8.72 2.76 23.17
N ARG A 335 8.82 2.34 24.43
CA ARG A 335 9.95 2.74 25.30
C ARG A 335 11.28 2.21 24.78
N ARG A 336 11.29 0.97 24.27
CA ARG A 336 12.47 0.39 23.64
C ARG A 336 12.86 1.17 22.39
N GLU A 337 11.92 1.51 21.51
CA GLU A 337 12.24 2.34 20.34
C GLU A 337 12.85 3.69 20.74
N ARG A 338 12.27 4.38 21.75
CA ARG A 338 12.82 5.65 22.23
C ARG A 338 14.22 5.49 22.79
N LYS A 339 14.47 4.40 23.52
CA LYS A 339 15.79 4.08 24.05
C LYS A 339 16.79 3.79 22.93
N GLU A 340 16.43 2.94 21.96
CA GLU A 340 17.26 2.63 20.79
C GLU A 340 17.67 3.92 20.06
N LYS A 341 16.73 4.88 19.89
CA LYS A 341 17.05 6.19 19.29
C LYS A 341 17.92 7.09 20.17
N LEU A 342 17.72 7.12 21.49
CA LEU A 342 18.60 7.86 22.41
C LEU A 342 20.02 7.29 22.47
N ASP A 343 20.16 5.97 22.30
CA ASP A 343 21.43 5.25 22.26
C ASP A 343 22.06 5.26 20.84
N GLU A 344 21.50 6.03 19.89
CA GLU A 344 21.96 6.16 18.49
C GLU A 344 22.05 4.80 17.74
N GLN A 345 21.21 3.84 18.13
CA GLN A 345 21.17 2.53 17.48
C GLN A 345 20.45 2.62 16.13
N LEU A 346 21.05 1.99 15.13
CA LEU A 346 20.42 1.78 13.82
C LEU A 346 19.19 0.87 13.95
N PRO A 347 18.16 1.08 13.11
CA PRO A 347 16.96 0.27 13.14
C PRO A 347 17.29 -1.20 12.84
N SER A 348 16.77 -2.10 13.66
CA SER A 348 16.96 -3.54 13.48
C SER A 348 15.63 -4.29 13.66
N TYR A 349 15.39 -5.25 12.76
CA TYR A 349 14.20 -6.10 12.77
C TYR A 349 14.57 -7.55 12.52
N ILE A 350 13.83 -8.47 13.14
CA ILE A 350 14.07 -9.90 12.98
C ILE A 350 13.44 -10.35 11.66
N ARG A 351 14.26 -10.82 10.71
CA ARG A 351 13.79 -11.47 9.48
C ARG A 351 13.50 -12.95 9.75
N VAL A 352 12.25 -13.36 9.60
CA VAL A 352 11.79 -14.73 9.81
C VAL A 352 11.86 -15.51 8.50
N LYS A 353 13.08 -15.76 8.01
CA LYS A 353 13.34 -16.40 6.70
C LYS A 353 12.51 -15.72 5.58
N ASP A 354 11.80 -16.52 4.79
CA ASP A 354 10.92 -16.06 3.71
C ASP A 354 9.56 -15.57 4.22
N ARG A 355 9.25 -15.62 5.52
CA ARG A 355 7.97 -15.10 6.05
C ARG A 355 7.98 -13.59 6.29
N GLY A 356 9.11 -12.93 6.04
CA GLY A 356 9.25 -11.48 6.15
C GLY A 356 9.83 -11.00 7.48
N PHE A 357 9.68 -9.71 7.76
CA PHE A 357 10.20 -9.06 8.96
C PHE A 357 9.15 -8.95 10.05
N ASN A 358 9.55 -9.23 11.29
CA ASN A 358 8.79 -8.88 12.48
C ASN A 358 8.95 -7.39 12.78
N ASN A 359 7.84 -6.65 12.77
CA ASN A 359 7.85 -5.21 12.99
C ASN A 359 7.97 -4.78 14.47
N LYS A 360 8.16 -5.71 15.40
CA LYS A 360 8.15 -5.54 16.88
C LYS A 360 6.75 -5.30 17.50
N PHE A 361 5.70 -5.16 16.69
CA PHE A 361 4.31 -4.88 17.11
C PHE A 361 3.33 -5.99 16.70
N GLY A 362 3.85 -7.20 16.51
CA GLY A 362 3.04 -8.39 16.29
C GLY A 362 2.60 -8.63 14.86
N TRP A 363 3.29 -8.03 13.88
CA TRP A 363 3.09 -8.31 12.47
C TRP A 363 4.34 -8.93 11.84
N LEU A 364 4.12 -9.84 10.89
CA LEU A 364 5.12 -10.21 9.89
C LEU A 364 4.79 -9.49 8.58
N ILE A 365 5.80 -8.94 7.92
CA ILE A 365 5.64 -8.12 6.70
C ILE A 365 6.57 -8.62 5.61
N GLN A 366 6.00 -8.82 4.43
CA GLN A 366 6.65 -9.32 3.24
C GLN A 366 6.15 -8.57 2.00
N GLY A 367 6.94 -8.54 0.92
CA GLY A 367 6.43 -8.14 -0.38
C GLY A 367 7.06 -8.87 -1.57
N TYR A 368 6.45 -8.65 -2.71
CA TYR A 368 6.88 -9.02 -4.05
C TYR A 368 6.95 -7.74 -4.89
N ILE A 369 7.87 -7.70 -5.84
CA ILE A 369 8.12 -6.54 -6.70
C ILE A 369 8.50 -7.01 -8.10
N GLU A 370 8.32 -6.17 -9.10
CA GLU A 370 8.67 -6.50 -10.49
C GLU A 370 10.17 -6.82 -10.68
N ASP A 371 10.46 -7.91 -11.37
CA ASP A 371 11.78 -8.25 -11.88
C ASP A 371 12.13 -7.50 -13.17
N TYR A 372 13.29 -7.78 -13.75
CA TYR A 372 13.75 -7.10 -14.97
C TYR A 372 12.76 -7.19 -16.15
N ASN A 373 11.99 -8.29 -16.22
CA ASN A 373 10.99 -8.55 -17.25
C ASN A 373 9.58 -8.05 -16.86
N GLY A 374 9.41 -7.52 -15.65
CA GLY A 374 8.13 -7.12 -15.10
C GLY A 374 7.40 -8.25 -14.36
N GLU A 375 7.96 -9.44 -14.25
CA GLU A 375 7.30 -10.51 -13.50
C GLU A 375 7.44 -10.26 -11.99
N LEU A 376 6.42 -10.55 -11.18
CA LEU A 376 6.59 -10.42 -9.74
C LEU A 376 7.61 -11.45 -9.20
N ARG A 377 8.52 -10.98 -8.35
CA ARG A 377 9.49 -11.78 -7.60
C ARG A 377 9.46 -11.39 -6.12
N PRO A 378 9.89 -12.26 -5.19
CA PRO A 378 10.16 -11.85 -3.82
C PRO A 378 11.02 -10.59 -3.73
N GLN A 379 10.68 -9.70 -2.80
CA GLN A 379 11.52 -8.56 -2.44
C GLN A 379 12.83 -9.05 -1.79
N SER A 380 13.92 -8.34 -2.05
CA SER A 380 15.19 -8.51 -1.34
C SER A 380 15.07 -8.12 0.14
N TYR A 381 16.16 -8.30 0.90
CA TYR A 381 16.22 -7.87 2.29
C TYR A 381 15.90 -6.37 2.41
N GLU A 382 16.66 -5.51 1.72
CA GLU A 382 16.51 -4.05 1.78
C GLU A 382 15.17 -3.58 1.20
N GLU A 383 14.69 -4.22 0.12
CA GLU A 383 13.37 -3.92 -0.42
C GLU A 383 12.25 -4.22 0.59
N THR A 384 12.34 -5.30 1.38
CA THR A 384 11.34 -5.57 2.42
C THR A 384 11.57 -4.69 3.66
N PHE A 385 12.83 -4.43 4.02
CA PHE A 385 13.23 -3.62 5.18
C PHE A 385 12.71 -2.18 5.08
N PHE A 386 12.62 -1.61 3.88
CA PHE A 386 11.97 -0.32 3.61
C PHE A 386 10.54 -0.23 4.18
N CYS A 387 9.74 -1.31 4.10
CA CYS A 387 8.36 -1.31 4.61
C CYS A 387 8.28 -1.09 6.12
N MET A 388 9.36 -1.38 6.85
CA MET A 388 9.42 -1.16 8.30
C MET A 388 9.32 0.31 8.66
N GLY A 389 9.66 1.24 7.77
CA GLY A 389 9.56 2.68 8.04
C GLY A 389 8.15 3.12 8.40
N CYS A 390 7.16 2.68 7.61
CA CYS A 390 5.76 3.04 7.84
C CYS A 390 5.03 2.07 8.77
N HIS A 391 5.46 0.80 8.83
CA HIS A 391 4.75 -0.26 9.55
C HIS A 391 5.39 -0.66 10.89
N SER A 392 6.22 0.20 11.48
CA SER A 392 6.77 0.03 12.82
C SER A 392 6.33 1.16 13.77
N ALA A 393 7.25 2.03 14.20
CA ALA A 393 7.05 3.03 15.24
C ALA A 393 6.97 4.45 14.68
N ILE A 394 5.96 4.72 13.84
CA ILE A 394 5.62 6.06 13.34
C ILE A 394 4.36 6.60 14.03
N GLY A 395 4.32 7.90 14.30
CA GLY A 395 3.29 8.58 15.10
C GLY A 395 1.83 8.30 14.80
N THR A 396 1.47 8.02 13.55
CA THR A 396 0.07 8.08 13.13
C THR A 396 -0.72 6.77 13.04
N THR A 397 -0.05 5.62 12.99
CA THR A 397 -0.72 4.35 12.63
C THR A 397 -1.70 3.87 13.70
N ILE A 398 -2.65 3.01 13.30
CA ILE A 398 -3.44 2.18 14.23
C ILE A 398 -3.12 0.72 13.94
N ASP A 399 -2.60 0.02 14.95
CA ASP A 399 -2.03 -1.33 14.83
C ASP A 399 -1.11 -1.48 13.60
N GLN A 400 -0.25 -0.48 13.37
CA GLN A 400 0.73 -0.45 12.27
C GLN A 400 0.11 -0.52 10.87
N THR A 401 -1.16 -0.13 10.73
CA THR A 401 -1.88 -0.05 9.44
C THR A 401 -2.36 1.37 9.12
N PHE A 402 -2.66 1.61 7.83
CA PHE A 402 -3.14 2.90 7.31
C PHE A 402 -4.52 2.81 6.65
N ALA A 403 -4.75 1.81 5.79
CA ALA A 403 -5.90 1.77 4.91
C ALA A 403 -7.23 1.51 5.62
N PHE A 404 -7.33 0.45 6.43
CA PHE A 404 -8.59 0.08 7.09
C PHE A 404 -9.08 1.13 8.11
N PRO A 405 -8.22 1.82 8.91
CA PRO A 405 -8.64 3.01 9.67
C PRO A 405 -9.29 4.12 8.84
N ARG A 406 -8.97 4.19 7.53
CA ARG A 406 -9.46 5.16 6.56
C ARG A 406 -10.63 4.64 5.72
N LYS A 407 -11.11 3.42 5.98
CA LYS A 407 -12.27 2.82 5.31
C LYS A 407 -13.49 3.73 5.45
N ILE A 408 -14.29 3.88 4.38
CA ILE A 408 -15.62 4.51 4.45
C ILE A 408 -16.45 3.78 5.52
N THR A 409 -17.05 4.55 6.42
CA THR A 409 -17.78 3.97 7.55
C THR A 409 -18.93 3.06 7.11
N GLY A 410 -18.97 1.86 7.68
CA GLY A 410 -20.11 0.96 7.62
C GLY A 410 -20.27 0.24 6.30
N ARG A 411 -21.51 -0.17 6.00
CA ARG A 411 -21.81 -1.04 4.85
C ARG A 411 -21.38 -0.44 3.52
N ALA A 412 -21.45 0.89 3.39
CA ALA A 412 -21.05 1.63 2.19
C ALA A 412 -19.54 1.54 1.90
N GLY A 413 -18.72 1.18 2.89
CA GLY A 413 -17.29 0.97 2.70
C GLY A 413 -16.89 -0.42 2.24
N TRP A 414 -17.81 -1.37 2.14
CA TRP A 414 -17.50 -2.68 1.57
C TRP A 414 -17.56 -2.64 0.04
N GLY A 415 -16.69 -3.39 -0.63
CA GLY A 415 -16.55 -3.35 -2.08
C GLY A 415 -15.13 -2.96 -2.53
N TYR A 416 -14.83 -3.22 -3.79
CA TYR A 416 -13.55 -2.84 -4.38
C TYR A 416 -13.38 -1.31 -4.40
N ILE A 417 -12.13 -0.85 -4.26
CA ILE A 417 -11.83 0.58 -4.15
C ILE A 417 -12.36 1.37 -5.37
N ASN A 418 -13.10 2.44 -5.09
CA ASN A 418 -13.68 3.34 -6.06
C ASN A 418 -13.64 4.78 -5.50
N LEU A 419 -12.85 5.62 -6.14
CA LEU A 419 -12.69 7.02 -5.74
C LEU A 419 -13.80 7.93 -6.32
N LYS A 420 -14.52 7.49 -7.35
CA LYS A 420 -15.54 8.32 -8.02
C LYS A 420 -16.72 8.54 -7.08
N GLY A 421 -17.09 9.80 -6.89
CA GLY A 421 -18.11 10.22 -5.93
C GLY A 421 -17.70 10.14 -4.47
N MET A 422 -16.48 9.68 -4.15
CA MET A 422 -15.99 9.66 -2.77
C MET A 422 -15.75 11.09 -2.31
N LYS A 423 -16.31 11.46 -1.16
CA LYS A 423 -16.15 12.81 -0.60
C LYS A 423 -14.75 12.97 0.02
N ASP A 424 -14.22 14.18 -0.03
CA ASP A 424 -13.03 14.58 0.73
C ASP A 424 -13.37 14.70 2.22
N ALA A 425 -13.55 13.57 2.91
CA ALA A 425 -13.88 13.57 4.33
C ALA A 425 -12.76 14.21 5.17
N PRO A 426 -13.11 15.00 6.21
CA PRO A 426 -12.16 15.54 7.16
C PRO A 426 -11.56 14.43 8.03
N SER A 427 -10.35 14.65 8.55
CA SER A 427 -9.83 13.83 9.65
C SER A 427 -10.64 14.04 10.93
N LYS A 428 -10.71 13.01 11.79
CA LYS A 428 -11.48 13.08 13.03
C LYS A 428 -11.02 14.28 13.88
N GLY A 429 -11.97 15.17 14.20
CA GLY A 429 -11.70 16.39 14.96
C GLY A 429 -11.31 17.61 14.11
N GLN A 430 -11.24 17.46 12.79
CA GLN A 430 -11.04 18.56 11.84
C GLN A 430 -12.36 18.92 11.14
N GLN A 431 -12.42 20.12 10.55
CA GLN A 431 -13.62 20.64 9.86
C GLN A 431 -13.46 20.67 8.34
N GLU A 432 -12.26 20.96 7.84
CA GLU A 432 -11.96 20.98 6.40
C GLU A 432 -11.65 19.56 5.90
N GLY A 433 -12.02 19.26 4.66
CA GLY A 433 -11.65 18.01 4.00
C GLY A 433 -10.14 17.78 4.04
N GLU A 434 -9.70 16.54 4.28
CA GLU A 434 -8.28 16.30 4.55
C GLU A 434 -7.39 16.53 3.32
N ILE A 435 -7.87 16.33 2.08
CA ILE A 435 -7.08 16.67 0.90
C ILE A 435 -6.94 18.19 0.79
N LEU A 436 -8.02 18.94 1.02
CA LEU A 436 -7.97 20.40 1.10
C LEU A 436 -6.94 20.88 2.14
N GLN A 437 -7.02 20.36 3.37
CA GLN A 437 -6.07 20.67 4.44
C GLN A 437 -4.63 20.34 4.03
N TYR A 438 -4.40 19.15 3.44
CA TYR A 438 -3.06 18.76 3.00
C TYR A 438 -2.51 19.72 1.95
N LEU A 439 -3.32 20.14 0.97
CA LEU A 439 -2.89 21.10 -0.06
C LEU A 439 -2.53 22.46 0.55
N GLN A 440 -3.25 22.91 1.59
CA GLN A 440 -2.97 24.17 2.30
C GLN A 440 -1.69 24.09 3.13
N VAL A 441 -1.50 22.98 3.86
CA VAL A 441 -0.39 22.81 4.82
C VAL A 441 0.92 22.46 4.10
N ASN A 442 0.85 21.64 3.05
CA ASN A 442 2.02 21.20 2.32
C ASN A 442 2.36 22.10 1.12
N GLY A 443 1.41 22.85 0.54
CA GLY A 443 1.69 23.68 -0.64
C GLY A 443 2.01 22.90 -1.92
N GLY A 444 1.71 21.60 -1.96
CA GLY A 444 1.82 20.79 -3.18
C GLY A 444 1.13 19.42 -3.07
N GLY A 445 1.03 18.75 -4.22
CA GLY A 445 0.33 17.45 -4.36
C GLY A 445 1.13 16.22 -3.93
N ASN A 446 2.37 16.40 -3.47
CA ASN A 446 3.20 15.39 -2.82
C ASN A 446 4.24 16.08 -1.91
N GLU A 447 5.00 15.29 -1.17
CA GLU A 447 5.94 15.74 -0.16
C GLU A 447 7.06 16.62 -0.75
N PHE A 448 7.41 16.41 -2.02
CA PHE A 448 8.45 17.17 -2.75
C PHE A 448 7.88 18.33 -3.58
N ARG A 449 6.57 18.56 -3.55
CA ARG A 449 5.88 19.65 -4.26
C ARG A 449 6.27 19.77 -5.75
N GLU A 450 6.44 18.63 -6.42
CA GLU A 450 6.89 18.58 -7.83
C GLU A 450 5.76 18.32 -8.84
N ASN A 451 4.55 18.03 -8.34
CA ASN A 451 3.38 17.78 -9.16
C ASN A 451 2.76 19.10 -9.67
N MET A 452 3.32 19.62 -10.76
CA MET A 452 2.83 20.85 -11.39
C MET A 452 1.43 20.73 -11.98
N GLU A 453 0.95 19.53 -12.31
CA GLU A 453 -0.43 19.35 -12.79
C GLU A 453 -1.43 19.66 -11.67
N MET A 454 -1.19 19.13 -10.46
CA MET A 454 -2.00 19.47 -9.29
C MET A 454 -1.85 20.94 -8.91
N PHE A 455 -0.63 21.50 -8.96
CA PHE A 455 -0.42 22.92 -8.68
C PHE A 455 -1.29 23.80 -9.59
N ASN A 456 -1.20 23.58 -10.90
CA ASN A 456 -1.99 24.33 -11.89
C ASN A 456 -3.50 24.07 -11.77
N LYS A 457 -3.91 22.90 -11.26
CA LYS A 457 -5.33 22.54 -11.13
C LYS A 457 -5.96 23.12 -9.87
N TRP A 458 -5.26 23.14 -8.73
CA TRP A 458 -5.86 23.39 -7.42
C TRP A 458 -5.39 24.66 -6.72
N TYR A 459 -4.39 25.36 -7.27
CA TYR A 459 -3.84 26.58 -6.69
C TYR A 459 -4.12 27.79 -7.58
N LYS A 460 -4.26 28.95 -6.95
CA LYS A 460 -4.38 30.24 -7.60
C LYS A 460 -3.00 30.76 -8.01
N ALA A 461 -2.97 31.82 -8.81
CA ALA A 461 -1.74 32.45 -9.28
C ALA A 461 -0.86 33.01 -8.14
N ASP A 462 -1.45 33.32 -6.98
CA ASP A 462 -0.74 33.77 -5.77
C ASP A 462 -0.16 32.61 -4.93
N GLY A 463 -0.35 31.35 -5.37
CA GLY A 463 0.13 30.16 -4.66
C GLY A 463 -0.79 29.66 -3.54
N SER A 464 -1.92 30.33 -3.28
CA SER A 464 -2.93 29.83 -2.33
C SER A 464 -3.83 28.77 -2.97
N VAL A 465 -4.37 27.85 -2.15
CA VAL A 465 -5.31 26.82 -2.62
C VAL A 465 -6.64 27.46 -3.01
N ASP A 466 -7.19 27.05 -4.16
CA ASP A 466 -8.55 27.40 -4.58
C ASP A 466 -9.58 26.56 -3.82
N LYS A 467 -9.85 26.95 -2.57
CA LYS A 467 -10.72 26.21 -1.63
C LYS A 467 -12.08 25.85 -2.23
N GLU A 468 -12.74 26.81 -2.87
CA GLU A 468 -14.07 26.63 -3.45
C GLU A 468 -14.07 25.59 -4.57
N LYS A 469 -12.99 25.56 -5.35
CA LYS A 469 -12.81 24.57 -6.42
C LYS A 469 -12.56 23.17 -5.84
N VAL A 470 -11.72 23.07 -4.81
CA VAL A 470 -11.41 21.80 -4.12
C VAL A 470 -12.64 21.22 -3.45
N LYS A 471 -13.42 22.03 -2.72
CA LYS A 471 -14.63 21.59 -2.01
C LYS A 471 -15.72 21.01 -2.94
N LYS A 472 -15.73 21.39 -4.22
CA LYS A 472 -16.71 20.93 -5.22
C LYS A 472 -16.32 19.63 -5.91
N ALA A 473 -15.07 19.19 -5.75
CA ALA A 473 -14.54 18.02 -6.42
C ALA A 473 -14.64 16.78 -5.52
N ASP A 474 -14.86 15.62 -6.13
CA ASP A 474 -14.72 14.34 -5.43
C ASP A 474 -13.24 13.92 -5.32
N VAL A 475 -12.95 12.89 -4.51
CA VAL A 475 -11.59 12.37 -4.33
C VAL A 475 -10.99 11.96 -5.68
N PHE A 476 -11.75 11.31 -6.57
CA PHE A 476 -11.24 10.93 -7.89
C PHE A 476 -10.72 12.15 -8.65
N GLU A 477 -11.51 13.21 -8.77
CA GLU A 477 -11.12 14.43 -9.44
C GLU A 477 -9.90 15.08 -8.77
N LEU A 478 -9.85 15.09 -7.44
CA LEU A 478 -8.78 15.70 -6.65
C LEU A 478 -7.42 15.05 -6.89
N ILE A 479 -7.35 13.72 -6.89
CA ILE A 479 -6.08 12.98 -6.78
C ILE A 479 -5.73 12.09 -7.97
N THR A 480 -6.56 12.05 -9.03
CA THR A 480 -6.23 11.32 -10.26
C THR A 480 -5.56 12.22 -11.31
N PRO A 481 -4.57 11.69 -12.06
CA PRO A 481 -3.84 12.45 -13.06
C PRO A 481 -4.61 12.55 -14.38
N SER A 482 -4.17 13.48 -15.23
CA SER A 482 -4.48 13.43 -16.66
C SER A 482 -3.91 12.17 -17.32
N LYS A 483 -4.46 11.82 -18.49
CA LYS A 483 -3.93 10.76 -19.36
C LYS A 483 -2.43 10.93 -19.65
N GLN A 484 -2.01 12.15 -19.98
CA GLN A 484 -0.63 12.46 -20.34
C GLN A 484 0.31 12.24 -19.16
N ARG A 485 -0.10 12.68 -17.96
CA ARG A 485 0.68 12.46 -16.75
C ARG A 485 0.71 10.99 -16.35
N ALA A 486 -0.41 10.27 -16.41
CA ALA A 486 -0.47 8.84 -16.13
C ALA A 486 0.54 8.05 -17.00
N TYR A 487 0.54 8.29 -18.31
CA TYR A 487 1.51 7.64 -19.21
C TYR A 487 2.95 8.04 -18.93
N ALA A 488 3.22 9.32 -18.68
CA ALA A 488 4.57 9.79 -18.37
C ALA A 488 5.11 9.13 -17.09
N MET A 489 4.30 9.03 -16.04
CA MET A 489 4.66 8.40 -14.77
C MET A 489 4.83 6.88 -14.91
N ASN A 490 3.93 6.20 -15.62
CA ASN A 490 4.08 4.78 -15.89
C ASN A 490 5.39 4.47 -16.63
N LYS A 491 5.69 5.22 -17.71
CA LYS A 491 6.96 5.11 -18.46
C LYS A 491 8.17 5.43 -17.60
N ALA A 492 8.09 6.42 -16.72
CA ALA A 492 9.17 6.79 -15.82
C ALA A 492 9.49 5.64 -14.85
N TYR A 493 8.47 5.01 -14.26
CA TYR A 493 8.66 3.89 -13.34
C TYR A 493 9.31 2.67 -14.01
N THR A 494 9.02 2.40 -15.29
CA THR A 494 9.64 1.25 -15.98
C THR A 494 11.16 1.36 -16.12
N GLN A 495 11.74 2.55 -15.97
CA GLN A 495 13.19 2.68 -15.86
C GLN A 495 13.70 2.02 -14.57
N ILE A 496 13.03 2.25 -13.44
CA ILE A 496 13.37 1.65 -12.14
C ILE A 496 13.27 0.13 -12.24
N VAL A 497 12.24 -0.38 -12.92
CA VAL A 497 12.08 -1.81 -13.21
C VAL A 497 13.26 -2.32 -14.05
N ARG A 498 13.59 -1.69 -15.18
CA ARG A 498 14.68 -2.16 -16.04
C ARG A 498 16.05 -2.07 -15.37
N THR A 499 16.28 -1.10 -14.50
CA THR A 499 17.53 -1.00 -13.73
C THR A 499 17.49 -1.76 -12.41
N GLN A 500 16.35 -2.37 -12.03
CA GLN A 500 16.13 -3.03 -10.73
C GLN A 500 16.56 -2.16 -9.53
N SER A 501 16.42 -0.83 -9.65
CA SER A 501 17.01 0.12 -8.71
C SER A 501 16.09 0.45 -7.53
N PHE A 502 15.19 -0.45 -7.13
CA PHE A 502 14.16 -0.19 -6.12
C PHE A 502 14.72 0.18 -4.74
N ILE A 503 15.89 -0.34 -4.38
CA ILE A 503 16.62 0.00 -3.15
C ILE A 503 17.05 1.48 -3.11
N HIS A 504 17.13 2.15 -4.26
CA HIS A 504 17.40 3.58 -4.35
C HIS A 504 16.12 4.44 -4.34
N GLY A 505 14.97 3.87 -3.99
CA GLY A 505 13.68 4.55 -3.87
C GLY A 505 12.69 4.15 -4.95
N ARG A 506 11.41 4.15 -4.63
CA ARG A 506 10.34 3.69 -5.55
C ARG A 506 9.48 4.83 -6.08
N ASP A 507 9.76 6.04 -5.62
CA ASP A 507 9.07 7.27 -6.03
C ASP A 507 9.27 7.53 -7.52
N VAL A 508 8.17 7.88 -8.18
CA VAL A 508 8.16 8.11 -9.62
C VAL A 508 8.31 9.60 -9.90
N ASN A 509 9.54 10.05 -10.15
CA ASN A 509 9.79 11.41 -10.60
C ASN A 509 10.15 11.43 -12.10
N ILE A 510 9.49 12.32 -12.86
CA ILE A 510 9.77 12.53 -14.30
C ILE A 510 11.07 13.33 -14.47
N THR A 511 11.23 14.36 -13.64
CA THR A 511 12.41 15.22 -13.55
C THR A 511 13.04 15.09 -12.17
N PRO A 512 14.32 15.43 -11.98
CA PRO A 512 14.93 15.40 -10.65
C PRO A 512 14.16 16.26 -9.64
N ALA A 513 13.87 15.70 -8.47
CA ALA A 513 13.19 16.40 -7.38
C ALA A 513 14.07 17.55 -6.85
N LYS A 514 13.44 18.70 -6.57
CA LYS A 514 14.12 19.93 -6.12
C LYS A 514 13.96 20.18 -4.62
N ASN A 515 12.75 19.95 -4.10
CA ASN A 515 12.39 20.22 -2.72
C ASN A 515 12.70 19.03 -1.80
N VAL A 516 13.89 18.46 -1.98
CA VAL A 516 14.39 17.34 -1.19
C VAL A 516 15.87 17.56 -0.89
N HIS A 517 16.29 17.20 0.31
CA HIS A 517 17.67 17.26 0.75
C HIS A 517 18.47 16.10 0.17
N LYS A 518 19.68 16.39 -0.32
CA LYS A 518 20.68 15.34 -0.65
C LYS A 518 21.47 14.92 0.59
N LYS A 519 21.71 15.89 1.47
CA LYS A 519 22.29 15.74 2.78
C LYS A 519 21.55 16.67 3.73
N ILE A 520 21.36 16.23 4.97
CA ILE A 520 20.88 17.02 6.09
C ILE A 520 22.04 17.21 7.06
N ASP A 521 22.12 18.38 7.65
CA ASP A 521 23.06 18.72 8.72
C ASP A 521 22.41 19.75 9.66
N GLU A 522 23.12 20.13 10.71
CA GLU A 522 22.65 21.08 11.74
C GLU A 522 22.27 22.47 11.20
N SER A 523 22.65 22.83 9.96
CA SER A 523 22.28 24.11 9.35
C SER A 523 20.86 24.12 8.80
N VAL A 524 20.21 22.95 8.67
CA VAL A 524 18.83 22.86 8.17
C VAL A 524 17.88 23.37 9.24
N ALA A 525 17.28 24.53 8.99
CA ALA A 525 16.35 25.15 9.92
C ALA A 525 15.11 24.27 10.18
N PRO A 526 14.68 24.14 11.44
CA PRO A 526 13.47 23.41 11.78
C PRO A 526 12.23 24.05 11.17
N LEU A 527 11.18 23.25 10.93
CA LEU A 527 9.86 23.80 10.62
C LEU A 527 9.38 24.66 11.79
N LYS A 528 8.93 25.89 11.49
CA LYS A 528 8.49 26.82 12.51
C LYS A 528 7.25 26.27 13.25
N PRO A 529 7.13 26.50 14.57
CA PRO A 529 6.02 25.94 15.36
C PRO A 529 4.62 26.25 14.81
N GLU A 530 4.41 27.44 14.24
CA GLU A 530 3.13 27.87 13.65
C GLU A 530 2.71 27.09 12.40
N HIS A 531 3.63 26.36 11.78
CA HIS A 531 3.37 25.50 10.61
C HIS A 531 3.29 24.00 10.98
N ARG A 532 3.43 23.66 12.26
CA ARG A 532 3.21 22.30 12.76
C ARG A 532 1.72 22.05 12.93
N VAL A 533 1.29 20.82 12.64
CA VAL A 533 -0.11 20.40 12.75
C VAL A 533 -0.18 19.28 13.77
N GLU A 534 -0.72 19.56 14.95
CA GLU A 534 -0.94 18.58 16.00
C GLU A 534 -2.40 18.10 16.00
N GLY A 535 -2.61 16.86 16.45
CA GLY A 535 -3.94 16.28 16.60
C GLY A 535 -4.62 15.90 15.28
N TRP A 536 -3.88 15.79 14.17
CA TRP A 536 -4.40 15.15 12.97
C TRP A 536 -4.57 13.65 13.24
N ASP A 537 -5.74 13.11 12.97
CA ASP A 537 -6.05 11.69 13.15
C ASP A 537 -6.08 10.99 11.78
N LEU A 538 -5.47 9.82 11.72
CA LEU A 538 -5.50 8.95 10.55
C LEU A 538 -6.93 8.57 10.14
N ARG A 539 -7.83 8.45 11.12
CA ARG A 539 -9.25 8.12 10.91
C ARG A 539 -10.01 9.36 10.42
N LEU A 540 -10.96 9.10 9.54
CA LEU A 540 -11.76 10.13 8.89
C LEU A 540 -13.16 10.18 9.50
N ASP A 541 -13.70 11.39 9.57
CA ASP A 541 -15.10 11.61 9.93
C ASP A 541 -15.97 11.59 8.66
N TRP A 542 -16.49 10.40 8.37
CA TRP A 542 -17.40 10.17 7.25
C TRP A 542 -18.84 10.63 7.53
N SER A 543 -19.16 11.03 8.77
CA SER A 543 -20.47 11.53 9.17
C SER A 543 -20.61 13.04 8.96
N ALA A 544 -19.48 13.75 8.91
CA ALA A 544 -19.43 15.19 8.70
C ALA A 544 -20.14 15.58 7.39
N LYS A 545 -21.15 16.44 7.51
CA LYS A 545 -21.73 17.12 6.34
C LYS A 545 -20.74 18.21 5.91
N PRO A 546 -20.43 18.35 4.61
CA PRO A 546 -19.56 19.43 4.14
C PRO A 546 -20.17 20.78 4.55
N GLU A 547 -19.36 21.67 5.14
CA GLU A 547 -19.73 23.08 5.21
C GLU A 547 -19.69 23.65 3.79
N ASN A 548 -20.90 23.93 3.26
CA ASN A 548 -21.14 24.60 1.99
C ASN A 548 -20.29 25.87 1.84
#